data_AF-A0A7N0SXS0-F1
#
_entry.id   AF-A0A7N0SXS0-F1
#
_cell.length_a   1.000
_cell.length_b   1.000
_cell.length_c   1.000
_cell.angle_alpha   90.00
_cell.angle_beta   90.00
_cell.angle_gamma   90.00
#
_symmetry.space_group_name_H-M   'P 1'
#
loop_
_entity.id
_entity.type
_entity.pdbx_description
1 polymer ?
#
loop_
_entity_poly.entity_id
_entity_poly.type
_entity_poly.pdbx_seq_one_letter_code
_entity_poly.pdbx_strand_id
1 'polypeptide(L)'
;MEVETGLVFEDNFPSMVAQMGVDAFMEELCAGFTMLMDVNIGLITFESLKKNIAVLGLHDVLGDDEILCMLSEGDLDGDGALNQMEFCVLMLDLSPGLMKGRT
;
A
#
# COMPACT_ATOMS: atom_id res chain seq x y z
N MET A 1 9.65 2.19 27.25
CA MET A 1 8.34 2.49 26.63
C MET A 1 8.58 2.38 25.15
N GLU A 2 8.36 1.20 24.59
CA GLU A 2 8.29 1.05 23.14
C GLU A 2 6.94 1.58 22.73
N VAL A 3 6.95 2.70 22.00
CA VAL A 3 5.75 3.18 21.32
C VAL A 3 5.65 2.34 20.06
N GLU A 4 5.16 1.11 20.20
CA GLU A 4 4.64 0.36 19.07
C GLU A 4 3.32 1.02 18.67
N THR A 5 3.41 2.07 17.87
CA THR A 5 2.30 2.48 16.99
C THR A 5 2.42 1.65 15.72
N GLY A 6 2.50 0.32 15.88
CA GLY A 6 2.35 -0.59 14.78
C GLY A 6 0.89 -0.56 14.39
N LEU A 7 0.56 0.11 13.28
CA LEU A 7 -0.68 -0.18 12.58
C LEU A 7 -0.63 -1.67 12.24
N VAL A 8 -1.25 -2.50 13.07
CA VAL A 8 -1.45 -3.91 12.77
C VAL A 8 -2.50 -3.95 11.67
N PHE A 9 -2.06 -3.85 10.43
CA PHE A 9 -2.89 -4.20 9.30
C PHE A 9 -3.32 -5.66 9.50
N GLU A 10 -4.63 -5.88 9.63
CA GLU A 10 -5.16 -7.23 9.63
C GLU A 10 -4.88 -7.82 8.24
N ASP A 11 -3.98 -8.81 8.20
CA ASP A 11 -3.54 -9.44 6.97
C ASP A 11 -4.65 -10.33 6.39
N ASN A 12 -5.59 -9.69 5.71
CA ASN A 12 -6.71 -10.34 5.05
C ASN A 12 -6.37 -10.83 3.64
N PHE A 13 -5.16 -10.54 3.14
CA PHE A 13 -4.73 -10.87 1.78
C PHE A 13 -4.77 -12.37 1.50
N PRO A 14 -4.32 -13.27 2.41
CA PRO A 14 -4.43 -14.71 2.20
C PRO A 14 -5.88 -15.18 1.99
N SER A 15 -6.83 -14.58 2.71
CA SER A 15 -8.25 -14.92 2.58
C SER A 15 -8.84 -14.43 1.25
N MET A 16 -8.45 -13.22 0.81
CA MET A 16 -8.87 -12.64 -0.47
C MET A 16 -8.34 -13.47 -1.65
N VAL A 17 -7.06 -13.84 -1.60
CA VAL A 17 -6.43 -14.74 -2.59
C VAL A 17 -7.08 -16.11 -2.59
N ALA A 18 -7.38 -16.69 -1.41
CA ALA A 18 -8.02 -18.00 -1.33
C ALA A 18 -9.45 -18.02 -1.89
N GLN A 19 -10.19 -16.91 -1.78
CA GLN A 19 -11.58 -16.82 -2.25
C GLN A 19 -11.69 -16.41 -3.72
N MET A 20 -10.87 -15.47 -4.18
CA MET A 20 -10.98 -14.85 -5.51
C MET A 20 -9.94 -15.38 -6.51
N GLY A 21 -8.85 -15.99 -6.02
CA GLY A 21 -7.70 -16.40 -6.82
C GLY A 21 -6.65 -15.31 -6.94
N VAL A 22 -5.41 -15.70 -7.29
CA VAL A 22 -4.27 -14.79 -7.39
C VAL A 22 -4.48 -13.75 -8.49
N ASP A 23 -4.97 -14.16 -9.65
CA ASP A 23 -5.15 -13.25 -10.79
C ASP A 23 -6.16 -12.13 -10.47
N ALA A 24 -7.32 -12.47 -9.90
CA ALA A 24 -8.32 -11.50 -9.48
C ALA A 24 -7.82 -10.60 -8.35
N PHE A 25 -7.05 -11.15 -7.41
CA PHE A 25 -6.44 -10.35 -6.34
C PHE A 25 -5.43 -9.32 -6.89
N MET A 26 -4.63 -9.70 -7.89
CA MET A 26 -3.71 -8.77 -8.55
C MET A 26 -4.46 -7.67 -9.31
N GLU A 27 -5.60 -7.99 -9.92
CA GLU A 27 -6.47 -6.98 -10.54
C GLU A 27 -7.04 -5.99 -9.52
N GLU A 28 -7.46 -6.46 -8.33
CA GLU A 28 -7.92 -5.60 -7.24
C GLU A 28 -6.81 -4.70 -6.70
N LEU A 29 -5.58 -5.20 -6.59
CA LEU A 29 -4.42 -4.37 -6.24
C LEU A 29 -4.17 -3.28 -7.30
N CYS A 30 -4.26 -3.62 -8.59
CA CYS A 30 -4.13 -2.66 -9.69
C CYS A 30 -5.24 -1.60 -9.65
N ALA A 31 -6.47 -2.00 -9.31
CA ALA A 31 -7.58 -1.09 -9.13
C ALA A 31 -7.36 -0.15 -7.92
N GLY A 32 -6.84 -0.69 -6.81
CA GLY A 32 -6.44 0.08 -5.64
C GLY A 32 -5.37 1.13 -5.97
N PHE A 33 -4.34 0.74 -6.73
CA PHE A 33 -3.33 1.68 -7.24
C PHE A 33 -3.98 2.83 -8.04
N THR A 34 -4.86 2.48 -8.97
CA THR A 34 -5.56 3.47 -9.82
C THR A 34 -6.42 4.43 -9.00
N MET A 35 -6.96 3.97 -7.87
CA MET A 35 -7.73 4.80 -6.94
C MET A 35 -6.85 5.77 -6.14
N LEU A 36 -5.60 5.41 -5.86
CA LEU A 36 -4.67 6.17 -5.03
C LEU A 36 -3.74 7.11 -5.81
N MET A 37 -3.49 6.82 -7.09
CA MET A 37 -2.54 7.58 -7.92
C MET A 37 -3.04 8.99 -8.26
N ASP A 38 -2.09 9.89 -8.55
CA ASP A 38 -2.39 11.11 -9.28
C ASP A 38 -2.68 10.78 -10.74
N VAL A 39 -3.87 11.11 -11.23
CA VAL A 39 -4.31 10.77 -12.59
C VAL A 39 -3.49 11.47 -13.68
N ASN A 40 -2.90 12.63 -13.40
CA ASN A 40 -2.11 13.37 -14.38
C ASN A 40 -0.67 12.86 -14.46
N ILE A 41 -0.13 12.38 -13.33
CA ILE A 41 1.24 11.88 -13.24
C ILE A 41 1.29 10.37 -13.56
N GLY A 42 0.23 9.64 -13.19
CA GLY A 42 0.15 8.18 -13.31
C GLY A 42 0.89 7.43 -12.19
N LEU A 43 1.24 8.12 -11.11
CA LEU A 43 1.98 7.59 -9.96
C LEU A 43 1.29 7.97 -8.66
N ILE A 44 1.48 7.18 -7.61
CA ILE A 44 1.06 7.56 -6.26
C ILE A 44 2.10 8.54 -5.70
N THR A 45 1.67 9.77 -5.50
CA THR A 45 2.50 10.82 -4.90
C THR A 45 2.06 11.06 -3.46
N PHE A 46 2.88 11.77 -2.69
CA PHE A 46 2.50 12.20 -1.34
C PHE A 46 1.14 12.90 -1.30
N GLU A 47 0.91 13.85 -2.21
CA GLU A 47 -0.34 14.61 -2.27
C GLU A 47 -1.53 13.73 -2.67
N SER A 48 -1.36 12.83 -3.65
CA SER A 48 -2.44 11.95 -4.09
C SER A 48 -2.81 10.94 -3.00
N LEU A 49 -1.80 10.35 -2.36
CA LEU A 49 -1.98 9.39 -1.28
C LEU A 49 -2.66 10.04 -0.08
N LYS A 50 -2.16 11.20 0.38
CA LYS A 50 -2.75 11.98 1.48
C LYS A 50 -4.20 12.34 1.24
N LYS A 51 -4.52 12.82 0.05
CA LYS A 51 -5.88 13.17 -0.33
C LYS A 51 -6.79 11.94 -0.34
N ASN A 52 -6.35 10.85 -0.94
CA ASN A 52 -7.18 9.65 -1.08
C ASN A 52 -7.36 8.91 0.26
N ILE A 53 -6.34 8.88 1.13
CA ILE A 53 -6.43 8.40 2.52
C ILE A 53 -7.48 9.19 3.31
N ALA A 54 -7.52 10.51 3.13
CA ALA A 54 -8.53 11.34 3.79
C ALA A 54 -9.95 11.02 3.30
N VAL A 55 -10.13 10.73 2.00
CA VAL A 55 -11.41 10.31 1.43
C VAL A 55 -11.84 8.93 1.96
N LEU A 56 -10.88 8.04 2.21
CA LEU A 56 -11.13 6.71 2.79
C LEU A 56 -11.40 6.74 4.30
N GLY A 57 -11.38 7.93 4.93
CA GLY A 57 -11.60 8.08 6.37
C GLY A 57 -10.42 7.62 7.23
N LEU A 58 -9.24 7.48 6.63
CA LEU A 58 -8.01 7.04 7.29
C LEU A 58 -7.14 8.22 7.76
N HIS A 59 -7.62 9.47 7.64
CA HIS A 59 -6.87 10.66 8.02
C HIS A 59 -6.47 10.71 9.50
N ASP A 60 -7.29 10.12 10.38
CA ASP A 60 -7.00 10.05 11.82
C ASP A 60 -5.99 8.94 12.17
N VAL A 61 -5.63 8.11 11.20
CA VAL A 61 -4.80 6.91 11.36
C VAL A 61 -3.44 7.06 10.66
N LEU A 62 -3.41 7.77 9.53
CA LEU A 62 -2.21 7.98 8.73
C LEU A 62 -1.89 9.47 8.67
N GLY A 63 -0.85 9.87 9.42
CA GLY A 63 -0.29 11.21 9.40
C GLY A 63 0.67 11.43 8.22
N ASP A 64 1.16 12.65 8.09
CA ASP A 64 2.12 13.01 7.04
C ASP A 64 3.41 12.18 7.15
N ASP A 65 3.86 11.89 8.37
CA ASP A 65 5.06 11.08 8.62
C ASP A 65 4.86 9.61 8.21
N GLU A 66 3.70 9.00 8.50
CA GLU A 66 3.38 7.64 8.04
C GLU A 66 3.26 7.56 6.52
N ILE A 67 2.67 8.56 5.87
CA ILE A 67 2.55 8.60 4.40
C ILE A 67 3.93 8.71 3.76
N LEU A 68 4.82 9.55 4.30
CA LEU A 68 6.21 9.64 3.83
C LEU A 68 6.96 8.33 4.06
N CYS A 69 6.72 7.65 5.18
CA CYS A 69 7.30 6.35 5.45
C CYS A 69 6.86 5.31 4.42
N MET A 70 5.55 5.24 4.12
CA MET A 70 5.00 4.33 3.10
C MET A 70 5.60 4.57 1.72
N LEU A 71 5.75 5.83 1.31
CA LEU A 71 6.39 6.16 0.04
C LEU A 71 7.86 5.75 0.06
N SER A 72 8.60 6.11 1.12
CA SER A 72 10.02 5.79 1.22
C SER A 72 10.31 4.29 1.31
N GLU A 73 9.39 3.48 1.83
CA GLU A 73 9.54 2.02 1.90
C GLU A 73 9.26 1.35 0.55
N GLY A 74 8.30 1.88 -0.21
CA GLY A 74 7.89 1.30 -1.49
C GLY A 74 8.65 1.83 -2.71
N ASP A 75 9.23 3.03 -2.63
CA ASP A 75 9.95 3.69 -3.73
C ASP A 75 11.31 3.02 -3.96
N LEU A 76 11.40 2.19 -4.99
CA LEU A 76 12.58 1.38 -5.29
C LEU A 76 13.52 2.07 -6.26
N ASP A 77 13.02 2.98 -7.08
CA ASP A 77 13.82 3.72 -8.06
C ASP A 77 14.25 5.13 -7.58
N GLY A 78 13.68 5.61 -6.49
CA GLY A 78 14.03 6.86 -5.81
C GLY A 78 13.43 8.10 -6.45
N ASP A 79 12.33 7.98 -7.21
CA ASP A 79 11.66 9.11 -7.86
C ASP A 79 10.75 9.92 -6.91
N GLY A 80 10.56 9.44 -5.67
CA GLY A 80 9.74 10.06 -4.63
C GLY A 80 8.24 9.77 -4.77
N ALA A 81 7.86 8.83 -5.62
CA ALA A 81 6.51 8.35 -5.84
C ALA A 81 6.47 6.81 -5.86
N LEU A 82 5.28 6.23 -5.98
CA LEU A 82 5.13 4.80 -6.24
C LEU A 82 4.52 4.60 -7.61
N ASN A 83 5.21 3.82 -8.44
CA ASN A 83 4.60 3.21 -9.60
C ASN A 83 3.76 1.98 -9.21
N GLN A 84 3.03 1.42 -10.19
CA GLN A 84 2.12 0.29 -9.92
C GLN A 84 2.86 -0.94 -9.39
N MET A 85 4.06 -1.22 -9.88
CA MET A 85 4.85 -2.38 -9.45
C MET A 85 5.31 -2.20 -8.00
N GLU A 86 5.85 -1.03 -7.67
CA GLU A 86 6.30 -0.66 -6.32
C GLU A 86 5.17 -0.73 -5.31
N PHE A 87 4.01 -0.16 -5.65
CA PHE A 87 2.82 -0.25 -4.83
C PHE A 87 2.40 -1.71 -4.56
N CYS A 88 2.36 -2.55 -5.60
CA CYS A 88 2.03 -3.95 -5.43
C CYS A 88 3.06 -4.66 -4.55
N VAL A 89 4.37 -4.44 -4.77
CA VAL A 89 5.43 -5.05 -3.95
C VAL A 89 5.30 -4.63 -2.49
N LEU A 90 5.11 -3.34 -2.21
CA LEU A 90 4.91 -2.81 -0.85
C LEU A 90 3.71 -3.49 -0.17
N MET A 91 2.57 -3.57 -0.86
CA MET A 91 1.36 -4.20 -0.32
C MET A 91 1.56 -5.68 0.00
N LEU A 92 2.34 -6.40 -0.82
CA LEU A 92 2.65 -7.82 -0.57
C LEU A 92 3.70 -7.99 0.54
N ASP A 93 4.65 -7.07 0.68
CA ASP A 93 5.70 -7.08 1.73
C ASP A 93 5.10 -6.83 3.11
N LEU A 94 4.08 -5.98 3.18
CA LEU A 94 3.28 -5.75 4.39
C LEU A 94 2.36 -6.92 4.77
N SER A 95 2.22 -7.95 3.92
CA SER A 95 1.46 -9.18 4.19
C SER A 95 2.40 -10.31 4.63
N PRO A 96 2.68 -10.47 5.94
CA PRO A 96 3.52 -11.55 6.43
C PRO A 96 2.94 -12.95 6.12
N GLY A 97 1.62 -13.08 5.96
CA GLY A 97 0.95 -14.31 5.57
C GLY A 97 1.22 -14.73 4.12
N LEU A 98 1.48 -13.77 3.23
CA LEU A 98 1.86 -14.05 1.84
C LEU A 98 3.38 -14.19 1.66
N MET A 99 4.18 -13.50 2.48
CA MET A 99 5.65 -13.52 2.45
C MET A 99 6.32 -14.73 3.12
N LYS A 100 5.57 -15.58 3.83
CA LYS A 100 6.10 -16.74 4.60
C LYS A 100 6.56 -17.93 3.74
N GLY A 101 7.10 -17.66 2.56
CA GLY A 101 7.68 -18.65 1.64
C GLY A 101 9.14 -18.40 1.25
N ARG A 102 9.79 -17.32 1.71
CA ARG A 102 11.22 -17.07 1.50
C ARG A 102 12.03 -17.53 2.72
N THR A 103 12.24 -18.84 2.84
CA THR A 103 13.29 -19.45 3.69
C THR A 103 14.14 -20.38 2.85
#